data_AF-R7PAQ2-F1
#
_entry.id   AF-R7PAQ2-F1
#
_cell.length_a   1.000
_cell.length_b   1.000
_cell.length_c   1.000
_cell.angle_alpha   90.00
_cell.angle_beta   90.00
_cell.angle_gamma   90.00
#
_symmetry.space_group_name_H-M   'P 1'
#
loop_
_entity.id
_entity.type
_entity.pdbx_description
1 polymer ?
#
loop_
_entity_poly.entity_id
_entity_poly.type
_entity_poly.pdbx_seq_one_letter_code
_entity_poly.pdbx_strand_id
1 'polypeptide(L)'
;MANIKYLRNFVADLESVRAKQALSRRKTPGRKNRFNILLISMYAIVDINGQQFKVEEGKKLFVNHIRTAESGQTVEFEKVLLVDNNGDIKVGAPTIEGAKVVCEVLTPLVKGEKVLVFHKKRRKGYRKLNGHRQQYSEVTVKQVIA
;
A
#
# COMPACT_ATOMS: atom_id res chain seq x y z
N MET A 1 -57.03 -24.93 -29.35
CA MET A 1 -55.64 -24.90 -29.88
C MET A 1 -55.38 -23.53 -30.49
N ALA A 2 -54.77 -22.63 -29.71
CA ALA A 2 -54.06 -21.42 -30.14
C ALA A 2 -53.20 -20.99 -28.95
N ASN A 3 -51.96 -21.49 -28.96
CA ASN A 3 -50.73 -20.94 -28.40
C ASN A 3 -50.76 -20.23 -27.02
N ILE A 4 -50.94 -21.03 -25.96
CA ILE A 4 -50.63 -20.69 -24.54
C ILE A 4 -49.13 -20.29 -24.33
N LYS A 5 -48.29 -20.39 -25.36
CA LYS A 5 -46.88 -20.02 -25.33
C LYS A 5 -46.64 -18.49 -25.36
N TYR A 6 -47.60 -17.68 -25.83
CA TYR A 6 -47.38 -16.24 -26.00
C TYR A 6 -47.82 -15.35 -24.82
N LEU A 7 -48.65 -15.85 -23.88
CA LEU A 7 -49.00 -15.11 -22.65
C LEU A 7 -48.08 -15.42 -21.46
N ARG A 8 -47.25 -16.47 -21.54
CA ARG A 8 -46.23 -16.75 -20.52
C ARG A 8 -44.99 -15.85 -20.63
N ASN A 9 -44.72 -15.27 -21.81
CA ASN A 9 -43.53 -14.44 -22.03
C ASN A 9 -43.74 -12.96 -21.69
N PHE A 10 -44.98 -12.49 -21.49
CA PHE A 10 -45.22 -11.09 -21.08
C PHE A 10 -45.32 -10.92 -19.55
N VAL A 11 -45.76 -11.95 -18.83
CA VAL A 11 -45.82 -11.95 -17.35
C VAL A 11 -44.42 -12.20 -16.75
N ALA A 12 -43.60 -13.03 -17.38
CA ALA A 12 -42.23 -13.32 -16.92
C ALA A 12 -41.29 -12.09 -16.99
N ASP A 13 -41.50 -11.17 -17.94
CA ASP A 13 -40.67 -9.97 -18.08
C ASP A 13 -41.03 -8.87 -17.08
N LEU A 14 -42.29 -8.79 -16.63
CA LEU A 14 -42.72 -7.84 -15.59
C LEU A 14 -42.34 -8.29 -14.17
N GLU A 15 -42.26 -9.60 -13.92
CA GLU A 15 -41.79 -10.14 -12.64
C GLU A 15 -40.26 -9.99 -12.48
N SER A 16 -39.48 -10.07 -13.55
CA SER A 16 -38.01 -9.97 -13.49
C SER A 16 -37.52 -8.53 -13.22
N VAL A 17 -38.23 -7.51 -13.71
CA VAL A 17 -37.90 -6.09 -13.49
C VAL A 17 -38.31 -5.64 -12.07
N ARG A 18 -39.47 -6.09 -11.56
CA ARG A 18 -39.89 -5.83 -10.17
C ARG A 18 -39.05 -6.59 -9.14
N ALA A 19 -38.60 -7.81 -9.44
CA ALA A 19 -37.71 -8.57 -8.57
C ALA A 19 -36.31 -7.93 -8.45
N LYS A 20 -35.79 -7.31 -9.52
CA LYS A 20 -34.50 -6.59 -9.49
C LYS A 20 -34.57 -5.26 -8.70
N GLN A 21 -35.71 -4.56 -8.68
CA GLN A 21 -35.88 -3.35 -7.85
C GLN A 21 -36.18 -3.64 -6.37
N ALA A 22 -36.75 -4.81 -6.03
CA ALA A 22 -37.01 -5.18 -4.63
C ALA A 22 -35.77 -5.75 -3.90
N LEU A 23 -34.78 -6.28 -4.63
CA LEU A 23 -33.54 -6.81 -4.06
C LEU A 23 -32.50 -5.74 -3.69
N SER A 24 -32.69 -4.48 -4.09
CA SER A 24 -31.83 -3.35 -3.70
C SER A 24 -32.29 -2.63 -2.42
N ARG A 25 -33.41 -3.06 -1.79
CA ARG A 25 -34.01 -2.42 -0.62
C ARG A 25 -34.30 -3.34 0.56
N ARG A 26 -33.54 -4.43 0.73
CA ARG A 26 -33.48 -5.16 2.00
C ARG A 26 -32.12 -4.95 2.64
N LYS A 27 -32.04 -3.93 3.50
CA LYS A 27 -30.97 -3.80 4.49
C LYS A 27 -31.18 -4.90 5.53
N THR A 28 -30.68 -6.10 5.26
CA THR A 28 -30.64 -7.19 6.24
C THR A 28 -29.64 -6.78 7.34
N PRO A 29 -30.05 -6.65 8.61
CA PRO A 29 -29.09 -6.46 9.67
C PRO A 29 -28.35 -7.78 9.86
N GLY A 30 -27.03 -7.78 9.77
CA GLY A 30 -26.23 -8.94 10.21
C GLY A 30 -25.49 -9.74 9.14
N ARG A 31 -25.19 -9.19 7.95
CA ARG A 31 -24.06 -9.72 7.18
C ARG A 31 -22.82 -8.90 7.53
N LYS A 32 -22.14 -9.28 8.63
CA LYS A 32 -20.75 -8.85 8.86
C LYS A 32 -20.00 -9.10 7.55
N ASN A 33 -19.34 -8.08 7.02
CA ASN A 33 -18.54 -8.21 5.81
C ASN A 33 -17.55 -9.37 5.99
N ARG A 34 -17.87 -10.55 5.44
CA ARG A 34 -17.00 -11.74 5.45
C ARG A 34 -15.77 -11.57 4.55
N PHE A 35 -15.55 -10.37 4.02
CA PHE A 35 -14.40 -10.01 3.21
C PHE A 35 -13.25 -9.38 4.01
N ASN A 36 -13.39 -9.18 5.33
CA ASN A 36 -12.39 -8.43 6.12
C ASN A 36 -11.89 -9.17 7.38
N ILE A 37 -11.76 -10.50 7.32
CA ILE A 37 -11.40 -11.32 8.49
C ILE A 37 -10.14 -12.20 8.32
N LEU A 38 -9.41 -12.08 7.21
CA LEU A 38 -8.09 -12.71 7.10
C LEU A 38 -7.09 -11.66 6.61
N LEU A 39 -5.99 -11.52 7.32
CA LEU A 39 -4.90 -10.52 7.18
C LEU A 39 -5.13 -9.21 7.94
N ILE A 40 -5.38 -9.31 9.25
CA ILE A 40 -4.74 -8.35 10.14
C ILE A 40 -3.37 -8.97 10.39
N SER A 41 -2.34 -8.43 9.73
CA SER A 41 -0.95 -8.81 9.95
C SER A 41 -0.27 -7.67 10.69
N MET A 42 0.61 -8.04 11.62
CA MET A 42 1.42 -7.11 12.40
C MET A 42 2.15 -6.13 11.47
N TYR A 43 1.99 -4.82 11.72
CA TYR A 43 2.68 -3.77 10.98
C TYR A 43 3.32 -2.76 11.91
N ALA A 44 4.37 -2.11 11.44
CA ALA A 44 5.03 -1.04 12.18
C ALA A 44 5.22 0.20 11.30
N ILE A 45 5.40 1.34 11.94
CA ILE A 45 5.83 2.59 11.30
C ILE A 45 7.26 2.85 11.74
N VAL A 46 8.17 2.88 10.78
CA VAL A 46 9.62 3.06 11.01
C VAL A 46 10.11 4.30 10.29
N ASP A 47 11.02 5.02 10.92
CA ASP A 47 11.77 6.11 10.28
C ASP A 47 13.06 5.56 9.66
N ILE A 48 13.16 5.65 8.34
CA ILE A 48 14.33 5.26 7.56
C ILE A 48 14.86 6.50 6.84
N ASN A 49 16.05 6.96 7.23
CA ASN A 49 16.73 8.12 6.64
C ASN A 49 15.84 9.39 6.55
N GLY A 50 15.01 9.63 7.56
CA GLY A 50 14.16 10.82 7.68
C GLY A 50 12.81 10.71 6.99
N GLN A 51 12.43 9.52 6.52
CA GLN A 51 11.12 9.24 5.94
C GLN A 51 10.45 8.09 6.69
N GLN A 52 9.15 8.22 6.93
CA GLN A 52 8.37 7.21 7.62
C GLN A 52 7.77 6.21 6.63
N PHE A 53 7.92 4.93 6.92
CA PHE A 53 7.39 3.84 6.12
C PHE A 53 6.51 2.93 6.97
N LYS A 54 5.39 2.51 6.39
CA LYS A 54 4.62 1.38 6.90
C LYS A 54 5.32 0.09 6.47
N VAL A 55 5.80 -0.67 7.45
CA VAL A 55 6.46 -1.97 7.23
C VAL A 55 5.52 -3.09 7.64
N GLU A 56 5.52 -4.15 6.83
CA GLU A 56 4.91 -5.44 7.14
C GLU A 56 5.92 -6.51 6.73
N GLU A 57 5.96 -7.62 7.46
CA GLU A 57 6.89 -8.72 7.19
C GLU A 57 6.69 -9.28 5.78
N GLY A 58 7.79 -9.53 5.08
CA GLY A 58 7.79 -10.02 3.69
C GLY A 58 7.52 -8.96 2.62
N LYS A 59 7.21 -7.70 2.98
CA LYS A 59 7.05 -6.62 1.99
C LYS A 59 8.39 -6.07 1.52
N LYS A 60 8.40 -5.63 0.26
CA LYS A 60 9.49 -4.89 -0.36
C LYS A 60 9.25 -3.39 -0.25
N LEU A 61 10.32 -2.64 0.01
CA LEU A 61 10.30 -1.19 0.15
C LEU A 61 11.45 -0.57 -0.65
N PHE A 62 11.17 0.61 -1.22
CA PHE A 62 12.18 1.47 -1.80
C PHE A 62 12.50 2.58 -0.81
N VAL A 63 13.70 2.55 -0.26
CA VAL A 63 14.16 3.53 0.71
C VAL A 63 15.24 4.42 0.10
N ASN A 64 15.48 5.58 0.72
CA ASN A 64 16.59 6.44 0.33
C ASN A 64 17.91 5.64 0.33
N HIS A 65 18.71 5.81 -0.72
CA HIS A 65 19.90 5.01 -0.95
C HIS A 65 20.84 4.96 0.26
N ILE A 66 21.15 3.74 0.70
CA ILE A 66 22.04 3.46 1.83
C ILE A 66 23.44 3.20 1.27
N ARG A 67 24.33 4.19 1.40
CA ARG A 67 25.67 4.17 0.76
C ARG A 67 26.57 3.03 1.23
N THR A 68 26.38 2.57 2.45
CA THR A 68 27.22 1.55 3.10
C THR A 68 26.68 0.14 2.93
N ALA A 69 25.52 -0.03 2.29
CA ALA A 69 24.85 -1.32 2.23
C ALA A 69 25.15 -2.07 0.92
N GLU A 70 25.54 -3.33 1.04
CA GLU A 70 25.77 -4.25 -0.08
C GLU A 70 24.57 -5.16 -0.33
N SER A 71 24.56 -5.84 -1.48
CA SER A 71 23.50 -6.79 -1.82
C SER A 71 23.53 -7.99 -0.86
N GLY A 72 22.37 -8.38 -0.33
CA GLY A 72 22.22 -9.45 0.66
C GLY A 72 22.57 -9.05 2.09
N GLN A 73 23.00 -7.80 2.32
CA GLN A 73 23.31 -7.33 3.65
C GLN A 73 22.03 -7.14 4.47
N THR A 74 22.10 -7.51 5.75
CA THR A 74 21.03 -7.24 6.73
C THR A 74 21.24 -5.85 7.34
N VAL A 75 20.19 -5.04 7.34
CA VAL A 75 20.16 -3.68 7.89
C VAL A 75 19.07 -3.62 8.95
N GLU A 76 19.41 -3.11 10.13
CA GLU A 76 18.48 -2.96 11.25
C GLU A 76 18.11 -1.48 11.42
N PHE A 77 16.82 -1.23 11.64
CA PHE A 77 16.28 0.10 11.91
C PHE A 77 15.65 0.14 13.30
N GLU A 78 16.26 0.89 14.21
CA GLU A 78 15.85 0.99 15.62
C GLU A 78 14.75 2.03 15.85
N LYS A 79 14.58 2.99 14.93
CA LYS A 79 13.61 4.08 15.07
C LYS A 79 12.20 3.65 14.68
N VAL A 80 11.57 2.88 15.55
CA VAL A 80 10.18 2.45 15.38
C VAL A 80 9.26 3.39 16.18
N LEU A 81 8.25 3.94 15.50
CA LEU A 81 7.33 4.94 16.05
C LEU A 81 6.03 4.31 16.54
N LEU A 82 5.56 3.28 15.84
CA LEU A 82 4.29 2.62 16.12
C LEU A 82 4.39 1.16 15.75
N VAL A 83 3.81 0.28 16.55
CA VAL A 83 3.59 -1.13 16.22
C VAL A 83 2.13 -1.46 16.48
N ASP A 84 1.48 -2.07 15.50
CA ASP A 84 0.13 -2.63 15.63
C ASP A 84 0.24 -4.16 15.56
N ASN A 85 -0.08 -4.82 16.67
CA ASN A 85 -0.17 -6.26 16.75
C ASN A 85 -1.64 -6.68 16.81
N ASN A 86 -2.26 -6.77 15.64
CA ASN A 86 -3.61 -7.27 15.46
C ASN A 86 -4.68 -6.56 16.31
N GLY A 87 -4.55 -5.24 16.48
CA GLY A 87 -5.46 -4.41 17.24
C GLY A 87 -4.91 -3.91 18.56
N ASP A 88 -3.80 -4.46 19.07
CA ASP A 88 -3.03 -3.85 20.15
C ASP A 88 -2.00 -2.88 19.56
N ILE A 89 -2.28 -1.58 19.68
CA ILE A 89 -1.47 -0.51 19.08
C ILE A 89 -0.59 0.10 20.17
N LYS A 90 0.72 -0.11 20.03
CA LYS A 90 1.73 0.59 20.83
C LYS A 90 2.22 1.80 20.06
N VAL A 91 2.14 2.98 20.68
CA VAL A 91 2.63 4.23 20.11
C VAL A 91 3.80 4.71 20.97
N GLY A 92 4.93 4.99 20.32
CA GLY A 92 6.12 5.53 20.98
C GLY A 92 6.00 7.02 21.28
N ALA A 93 6.75 7.49 22.27
CA ALA A 93 6.87 8.90 22.61
C ALA A 93 8.32 9.21 23.01
N PRO A 94 9.27 9.39 22.07
CA PRO A 94 9.14 9.55 20.61
C PRO A 94 9.32 8.26 19.77
N THR A 95 9.92 7.22 20.33
CA THR A 95 10.12 5.89 19.71
C THR A 95 9.74 4.81 20.72
N ILE A 96 9.50 3.59 20.27
CA ILE A 96 9.25 2.43 21.15
C ILE A 96 10.60 1.84 21.54
N GLU A 97 10.90 1.80 22.83
CA GLU A 97 12.16 1.22 23.33
C GLU A 97 12.23 -0.28 23.05
N GLY A 98 13.37 -0.74 22.52
CA GLY A 98 13.61 -2.16 22.20
C GLY A 98 12.98 -2.65 20.90
N ALA A 99 12.16 -1.84 20.24
CA ALA A 99 11.60 -2.17 18.94
C ALA A 99 12.65 -1.99 17.82
N LYS A 100 12.73 -2.95 16.91
CA LYS A 100 13.61 -2.87 15.73
C LYS A 100 13.02 -3.58 14.53
N VAL A 101 13.30 -3.05 13.35
CA VAL A 101 12.90 -3.66 12.07
C VAL A 101 14.15 -4.18 11.39
N VAL A 102 14.17 -5.49 11.12
CA VAL A 102 15.26 -6.16 10.42
C VAL A 102 14.89 -6.30 8.95
N CYS A 103 15.71 -5.72 8.08
CA CYS A 103 15.53 -5.73 6.63
C CYS A 103 16.74 -6.38 5.94
N GLU A 104 16.51 -6.97 4.77
CA GLU A 104 17.58 -7.42 3.86
C GLU A 104 17.60 -6.55 2.61
N VAL A 105 18.79 -6.12 2.20
CA VAL A 105 18.98 -5.35 0.98
C VAL A 105 19.00 -6.28 -0.23
N LEU A 106 18.00 -6.18 -1.10
CA LEU A 106 17.95 -6.96 -2.34
C LEU A 106 18.78 -6.32 -3.44
N THR A 107 18.66 -5.01 -3.61
CA THR A 107 19.39 -4.27 -4.63
C THR A 107 19.87 -2.94 -4.03
N PRO A 108 21.19 -2.74 -3.91
CA PRO A 108 21.73 -1.58 -3.21
C PRO A 108 21.48 -0.27 -3.96
N LEU A 109 21.46 -0.31 -5.30
CA LEU A 109 21.30 0.88 -6.14
C LEU A 109 20.22 0.68 -7.21
N VAL A 110 19.04 1.24 -6.95
CA VAL A 110 17.95 1.36 -7.91
C VAL A 110 17.81 2.82 -8.33
N LYS A 111 17.78 3.08 -9.64
CA LYS A 111 17.52 4.43 -10.16
C LYS A 111 16.03 4.61 -10.36
N GLY A 112 15.45 5.60 -9.71
CA GLY A 112 14.07 6.00 -9.92
C GLY A 112 13.81 6.55 -11.32
N GLU A 113 12.57 6.97 -11.51
CA GLU A 113 12.13 7.66 -12.71
C GLU A 113 12.91 8.97 -12.91
N LYS A 114 13.12 9.32 -14.18
CA LYS A 114 13.85 10.54 -14.53
C LYS A 114 12.94 11.75 -14.34
N VAL A 115 13.27 12.58 -13.36
CA VAL A 115 12.61 13.87 -13.16
C VAL A 115 13.36 14.92 -13.98
N LEU A 116 12.65 15.66 -14.83
CA LEU A 116 13.21 16.73 -15.64
C LEU A 116 13.08 18.07 -14.92
N VAL A 117 14.21 18.70 -14.61
CA VAL A 117 14.28 20.02 -14.01
C VAL A 117 14.56 21.04 -15.10
N PHE A 118 13.56 21.85 -15.43
CA PHE A 118 13.65 22.87 -16.47
C PHE A 118 13.67 24.28 -15.88
N HIS A 119 14.69 25.06 -16.25
CA HIS A 119 14.80 26.47 -15.91
C HIS A 119 14.74 27.32 -17.19
N LYS A 120 13.94 28.37 -17.21
CA LYS A 120 13.85 29.32 -18.33
C LYS A 120 13.65 30.74 -17.80
N LYS A 121 14.41 31.71 -18.31
CA LYS A 121 14.17 33.15 -18.06
C LYS A 121 13.64 33.80 -19.33
N ARG A 122 12.54 34.53 -19.21
CA ARG A 122 11.88 35.20 -20.33
C ARG A 122 12.79 36.28 -20.92
N ARG A 123 12.89 36.35 -22.26
CA ARG A 123 13.66 37.37 -23.03
C ARG A 123 15.17 37.46 -22.69
N LYS A 124 15.76 36.47 -22.01
CA LYS A 124 17.19 36.46 -21.65
C LYS A 124 17.99 35.37 -22.38
N GLY A 125 17.38 34.65 -23.32
CA GLY A 125 18.00 33.50 -24.00
C GLY A 125 18.27 32.29 -23.09
N TYR A 126 18.21 32.46 -21.76
CA TYR A 126 18.49 31.42 -20.78
C TYR A 126 17.40 30.35 -20.74
N ARG A 127 17.78 29.12 -21.12
CA ARG A 127 17.03 27.88 -20.92
C ARG A 127 18.03 26.78 -20.50
N LYS A 128 17.69 25.98 -19.49
CA LYS A 128 18.45 24.80 -19.08
C LYS A 128 17.47 23.66 -18.77
N LEU A 129 17.76 22.48 -19.29
CA LEU A 129 17.00 21.26 -19.01
C LEU A 129 17.98 20.23 -18.45
N ASN A 130 17.83 19.89 -17.17
CA ASN A 130 18.65 18.89 -16.51
C ASN A 130 17.77 17.71 -16.09
N GLY A 131 18.27 16.50 -16.27
CA GLY A 131 17.61 15.31 -15.72
C GLY A 131 18.18 14.96 -14.36
N HIS A 132 17.32 14.69 -13.39
CA HIS A 132 17.67 14.06 -12.12
C HIS A 132 17.08 12.66 -12.05
N ARG A 133 17.84 11.71 -11.52
CA ARG A 133 17.34 10.37 -11.19
C ARG A 133 17.69 10.10 -9.73
N GLN A 134 16.68 10.02 -8.90
CA GLN A 134 16.86 9.70 -7.49
C GLN A 134 17.36 8.27 -7.35
N GLN A 135 18.30 8.07 -6.43
CA GLN A 135 18.84 6.76 -6.10
C GLN A 135 18.09 6.21 -4.88
N TYR A 136 17.70 4.95 -4.97
CA TYR A 136 17.02 4.21 -3.92
C TYR A 136 17.75 2.89 -3.64
N SER A 137 17.48 2.30 -2.50
CA SER A 137 17.84 0.92 -2.18
C SER A 137 16.55 0.11 -2.05
N GLU A 138 16.50 -1.05 -2.69
CA GLU A 138 15.39 -2.00 -2.52
C GLU A 138 15.68 -2.91 -1.34
N VAL A 139 14.78 -2.90 -0.35
CA VAL A 139 14.91 -3.70 0.87
C VAL A 139 13.67 -4.56 1.07
N THR A 140 13.85 -5.76 1.61
CA THR A 140 12.76 -6.64 2.04
C THR A 140 12.73 -6.70 3.55
N VAL A 141 11.55 -6.53 4.13
CA VAL A 141 11.36 -6.63 5.58
C VAL A 141 11.38 -8.12 5.97
N LYS A 142 12.34 -8.52 6.80
CA LYS A 142 12.43 -9.89 7.33
C LYS A 142 11.57 -10.06 8.57
N GLN A 143 11.78 -9.18 9.55
CA GLN A 143 11.19 -9.33 10.87
C GLN A 143 10.96 -7.98 11.51
N VAL A 144 9.84 -7.85 12.21
CA VAL A 144 9.56 -6.71 13.10
C VAL A 144 9.62 -7.21 14.54
N ILE A 145 10.53 -6.64 15.33
CA ILE A 145 10.71 -6.92 16.76
C ILE A 145 10.13 -5.73 17.52
N ALA A 146 9.28 -6.01 18.52
CA ALA A 146 8.47 -5.01 19.23
C ALA A 146 8.29 -5.35 20.72
#